data_AF-A0A926P2P4-F1
#
_entry.id   AF-A0A926P2P4-F1
#
_cell.length_a   1.000
_cell.length_b   1.000
_cell.length_c   1.000
_cell.angle_alpha   90.00
_cell.angle_beta   90.00
_cell.angle_gamma   90.00
#
_symmetry.space_group_name_H-M   'P 1'
#
loop_
_entity.id
_entity.type
_entity.pdbx_description
1 polymer ?
#
loop_
_entity_poly.entity_id
_entity_poly.type
_entity_poly.pdbx_seq_one_letter_code
_entity_poly.pdbx_strand_id
1 'polypeptide(L)'
;MFSPLLQSIIDREGYDVVTHDTLDEIAQAHDFVMLFFAGDAARLAESNDVAVVLPELDKALGGHVTPLIVSRDSERELQRRYLFNAFPAIVFLRRGDYLGVLQGILDWADYQVQIPEILAREPSDPPPFKFPDGCGVAPEGLTH
;
A
#
# COMPACT_ATOMS: atom_id res chain seq x y z
N MET A 1 -5.40 13.57 9.86
CA MET A 1 -4.05 14.17 9.99
C MET A 1 -2.98 13.10 9.90
N PHE A 2 -1.89 13.34 9.15
CA PHE A 2 -0.75 12.43 9.03
C PHE A 2 0.16 12.47 10.27
N SER A 3 1.05 11.50 10.41
CA SER A 3 2.12 11.59 11.41
C SER A 3 3.10 12.72 11.05
N PRO A 4 3.79 13.34 12.02
CA PRO A 4 4.78 14.37 11.72
C PRO A 4 5.91 13.87 10.79
N LEU A 5 6.26 12.59 10.89
CA LEU A 5 7.26 11.96 10.03
C LEU A 5 6.78 11.87 8.58
N LEU A 6 5.57 11.33 8.36
CA LEU A 6 5.02 11.23 7.01
C LEU A 6 4.79 12.62 6.41
N GLN A 7 4.32 13.59 7.19
CA GLN A 7 4.18 14.97 6.72
C GLN A 7 5.52 15.54 6.23
N SER A 8 6.59 15.36 7.00
CA SER A 8 7.94 15.80 6.61
C SER A 8 8.43 15.15 5.32
N ILE A 9 8.11 13.86 5.11
CA ILE A 9 8.45 13.13 3.87
C ILE A 9 7.65 13.68 2.69
N ILE A 10 6.34 13.88 2.86
CA ILE A 10 5.47 14.50 1.84
C ILE A 10 6.04 15.85 1.41
N ASP A 11 6.37 16.71 2.37
CA ASP A 11 6.86 18.06 2.10
C ASP A 11 8.26 18.04 1.44
N ARG A 12 9.12 17.09 1.81
CA ARG A 12 10.50 16.98 1.31
C ARG A 12 10.57 16.40 -0.11
N GLU A 13 9.81 15.33 -0.37
CA GLU A 13 9.81 14.65 -1.67
C GLU A 13 8.80 15.27 -2.65
N GLY A 14 7.85 16.07 -2.15
CA GLY A 14 6.82 16.71 -2.97
C GLY A 14 5.73 15.74 -3.42
N TYR A 15 5.38 14.76 -2.58
CA TYR A 15 4.36 13.77 -2.94
C TYR A 15 2.95 14.35 -2.92
N ASP A 16 2.17 14.02 -3.95
CA ASP A 16 0.79 14.45 -4.04
C ASP A 16 -0.10 13.66 -3.07
N VAL A 17 -0.96 14.38 -2.37
CA VAL A 17 -1.99 13.79 -1.50
C VAL A 17 -3.30 13.70 -2.28
N VAL A 18 -3.86 12.50 -2.36
CA VAL A 18 -5.10 12.23 -3.09
C VAL A 18 -6.24 11.85 -2.16
N THR A 19 -7.45 12.20 -2.57
CA THR A 19 -8.69 11.80 -1.91
C THR A 19 -9.40 10.74 -2.73
N HIS A 20 -10.50 10.20 -2.21
CA HIS A 20 -11.39 9.33 -2.98
C HIS A 20 -11.82 9.98 -4.29
N ASP A 21 -12.13 11.29 -4.27
CA ASP A 21 -12.66 12.01 -5.42
C ASP A 21 -11.59 12.37 -6.46
N THR A 22 -10.34 12.60 -6.05
CA THR A 22 -9.26 13.01 -6.96
C THR A 22 -8.41 11.85 -7.48
N LEU A 23 -8.48 10.69 -6.82
CA LEU A 23 -7.61 9.55 -7.15
C LEU A 23 -7.76 9.09 -8.59
N ASP A 24 -8.99 8.96 -9.09
CA ASP A 24 -9.23 8.36 -10.41
C ASP A 24 -8.64 9.21 -11.54
N GLU A 25 -8.84 10.53 -11.49
CA GLU A 25 -8.29 11.45 -12.49
C GLU A 25 -6.76 11.44 -12.49
N ILE A 26 -6.15 11.53 -11.29
CA ILE A 26 -4.69 11.58 -11.15
C ILE A 26 -4.09 10.23 -11.57
N ALA A 27 -4.64 9.11 -11.10
CA ALA A 27 -4.10 7.80 -11.40
C ALA A 27 -4.18 7.42 -12.89
N GLN A 28 -5.20 7.92 -13.62
CA GLN A 28 -5.30 7.74 -15.07
C GLN A 28 -4.25 8.53 -15.86
N ALA A 29 -3.75 9.65 -15.32
CA ALA A 29 -2.73 10.47 -15.96
C ALA A 29 -1.31 9.85 -15.90
N HIS A 30 -1.11 8.84 -15.06
CA HIS A 30 0.18 8.16 -14.86
C HIS A 30 0.15 6.72 -15.38
N ASP A 31 1.26 6.27 -15.96
CA ASP A 31 1.37 4.89 -16.44
C ASP A 31 1.34 3.89 -15.27
N PHE A 32 2.09 4.14 -14.20
CA PHE A 32 2.06 3.37 -12.97
C PHE A 32 1.99 4.27 -11.74
N VAL A 33 1.21 3.87 -10.76
CA VAL A 33 1.06 4.56 -9.47
C VAL A 33 1.31 3.58 -8.34
N MET A 34 1.99 4.04 -7.29
CA MET A 34 2.01 3.40 -5.98
C MET A 34 1.28 4.27 -4.97
N LEU A 35 0.12 3.80 -4.52
CA LEU A 35 -0.80 4.50 -3.66
C LEU A 35 -0.58 4.05 -2.21
N PHE A 36 -0.02 4.95 -1.39
CA PHE A 36 0.33 4.66 0.00
C PHE A 36 -0.81 4.99 0.97
N PHE A 37 -1.21 3.97 1.71
CA PHE A 37 -2.17 4.00 2.80
C PHE A 37 -1.41 3.89 4.12
N ALA A 38 -1.18 5.03 4.78
CA ALA A 38 -0.32 5.06 5.96
C ALA A 38 -0.94 4.35 7.17
N GLY A 39 -2.26 4.43 7.35
CA GLY A 39 -2.87 3.99 8.59
C GLY A 39 -2.56 4.92 9.78
N ASP A 40 -3.13 4.59 10.93
CA ASP A 40 -3.00 5.43 12.13
C ASP A 40 -1.66 5.18 12.85
N ALA A 41 -0.67 6.03 12.58
CA ALA A 41 0.66 5.92 13.20
C ALA A 41 0.67 6.06 14.73
N ALA A 42 -0.39 6.57 15.36
CA ALA A 42 -0.51 6.55 16.82
C ALA A 42 -0.88 5.15 17.36
N ARG A 43 -1.42 4.28 16.50
CA ARG A 43 -1.89 2.93 16.84
C ARG A 43 -1.05 1.83 16.23
N LEU A 44 -0.40 2.10 15.10
CA LEU A 44 0.37 1.16 14.30
C LEU A 44 1.83 1.63 14.27
N ALA A 45 2.71 0.88 14.93
CA ALA A 45 4.14 1.20 14.95
C ALA A 45 4.74 1.18 13.52
N GLU A 46 4.33 0.21 12.71
CA GLU A 46 4.82 -0.02 11.35
C GLU A 46 4.41 1.05 10.33
N SER A 47 3.41 1.90 10.63
CA SER A 47 2.99 2.98 9.71
C SER A 47 4.15 3.92 9.36
N ASN A 48 4.94 4.30 10.37
CA ASN A 48 6.10 5.16 10.16
C ASN A 48 7.26 4.40 9.51
N ASP A 49 7.38 3.10 9.75
CA ASP A 49 8.41 2.25 9.15
C ASP A 49 8.20 2.13 7.63
N VAL A 50 6.96 1.92 7.16
CA VAL A 50 6.69 1.90 5.72
C VAL A 50 6.78 3.31 5.12
N ALA A 51 6.41 4.36 5.86
CA ALA A 51 6.55 5.73 5.39
C ALA A 51 8.02 6.09 5.07
N VAL A 52 9.00 5.62 5.86
CA VAL A 52 10.43 5.85 5.57
C VAL A 52 10.97 5.01 4.42
N VAL A 53 10.32 3.87 4.13
CA VAL A 53 10.68 3.01 2.98
C VAL A 53 10.20 3.62 1.66
N LEU A 54 9.08 4.36 1.67
CA LEU A 54 8.46 4.89 0.45
C LEU A 54 9.42 5.72 -0.43
N PRO A 55 10.22 6.68 0.09
CA PRO A 55 11.20 7.42 -0.72
C PRO A 55 12.32 6.55 -1.29
N GLU A 56 12.69 5.48 -0.60
CA GLU A 56 13.70 4.55 -1.09
C GLU A 56 13.15 3.66 -2.21
N LEU A 57 11.87 3.28 -2.14
CA LEU A 57 11.17 2.61 -3.24
C LEU A 57 11.06 3.50 -4.47
N ASP A 58 10.66 4.76 -4.29
CA ASP A 58 10.56 5.75 -5.38
C ASP A 58 11.90 5.90 -6.13
N LYS A 59 12.99 6.09 -5.38
CA LYS A 59 14.36 6.12 -5.94
C LYS A 59 14.72 4.83 -6.66
N ALA A 60 14.44 3.66 -6.07
CA ALA A 60 14.77 2.37 -6.65
C ALA A 60 13.99 2.09 -7.95
N LEU A 61 12.77 2.62 -8.05
CA LEU A 61 11.93 2.53 -9.25
C LEU A 61 12.25 3.60 -10.29
N GLY A 62 13.20 4.50 -10.04
CA GLY A 62 13.73 5.44 -11.01
C GLY A 62 12.69 6.42 -11.58
N GLY A 63 11.63 6.73 -10.82
CA GLY A 63 10.54 7.59 -11.26
C GLY A 63 9.58 6.95 -12.27
N HIS A 64 9.67 5.64 -12.53
CA HIS A 64 8.73 4.91 -13.39
C HIS A 64 7.36 4.68 -12.76
N VAL A 65 7.25 4.82 -11.44
CA VAL A 65 6.02 4.62 -10.67
C VAL A 65 5.79 5.85 -9.82
N THR A 66 4.66 6.53 -10.02
CA THR A 66 4.34 7.77 -9.30
C THR A 66 3.84 7.47 -7.89
N PRO A 67 4.51 7.96 -6.83
CA PRO A 67 4.03 7.86 -5.46
C PRO A 67 2.85 8.80 -5.21
N LEU A 68 1.75 8.29 -4.67
CA LEU A 68 0.61 9.10 -4.20
C LEU A 68 0.27 8.73 -2.76
N ILE A 69 -0.06 9.72 -1.94
CA ILE A 69 -0.42 9.51 -0.54
C ILE A 69 -1.92 9.63 -0.35
N VAL A 70 -2.54 8.63 0.24
CA VAL A 70 -3.99 8.67 0.49
C VAL A 70 -4.28 9.54 1.70
N SER A 71 -5.18 10.51 1.53
CA SER A 71 -5.68 11.31 2.63
C SER A 71 -6.35 10.42 3.70
N ARG A 72 -6.15 10.76 4.97
CA ARG A 72 -6.66 9.98 6.12
C ARG A 72 -8.17 9.75 6.06
N ASP A 73 -8.92 10.72 5.56
CA ASP A 73 -10.38 10.65 5.50
C ASP A 73 -10.87 9.74 4.37
N SER A 74 -10.05 9.51 3.33
CA SER A 74 -10.36 8.63 2.20
C SER A 74 -9.86 7.19 2.37
N GLU A 75 -8.95 6.91 3.33
CA GLU A 75 -8.36 5.57 3.50
C GLU A 75 -9.41 4.47 3.67
N ARG A 76 -10.45 4.67 4.50
CA ARG A 76 -11.46 3.62 4.78
C ARG A 76 -12.34 3.31 3.57
N GLU A 77 -12.57 4.30 2.71
CA GLU A 77 -13.34 4.11 1.49
C GLU A 77 -12.52 3.41 0.42
N LEU A 78 -11.31 3.89 0.18
CA LEU A 78 -10.40 3.31 -0.80
C LEU A 78 -9.90 1.91 -0.35
N GLN A 79 -9.77 1.65 0.95
CA GLN A 79 -9.53 0.30 1.46
C GLN A 79 -10.64 -0.68 1.05
N ARG A 80 -11.91 -0.26 1.15
CA ARG A 80 -13.05 -1.09 0.72
C ARG A 80 -13.06 -1.29 -0.79
N ARG A 81 -12.58 -0.31 -1.56
CA ARG A 81 -12.42 -0.42 -3.01
C ARG A 81 -11.34 -1.44 -3.41
N TYR A 82 -10.19 -1.43 -2.72
CA TYR A 82 -9.04 -2.28 -3.06
C TYR A 82 -8.95 -3.58 -2.24
N LEU A 83 -9.94 -3.85 -1.38
CA LEU A 83 -10.15 -5.11 -0.67
C LEU A 83 -8.94 -5.64 0.14
N PHE A 84 -8.15 -4.73 0.72
CA PHE A 84 -7.04 -5.07 1.61
C PHE A 84 -7.44 -4.93 3.10
N ASN A 85 -6.81 -5.70 3.99
CA ASN A 85 -7.27 -5.88 5.38
C ASN A 85 -6.30 -5.35 6.44
N ALA A 86 -5.08 -4.98 6.07
CA ALA A 86 -4.07 -4.46 6.99
C ALA A 86 -3.49 -3.13 6.50
N PHE A 87 -3.21 -2.24 7.45
CA PHE A 87 -2.43 -1.02 7.25
C PHE A 87 -1.07 -1.18 7.94
N PRO A 88 -0.03 -0.50 7.44
CA PRO A 88 0.02 0.28 6.21
C PRO A 88 -0.09 -0.60 4.96
N ALA A 89 -0.44 -0.01 3.82
CA ALA A 89 -0.52 -0.72 2.54
C ALA A 89 -0.05 0.14 1.37
N ILE A 90 0.45 -0.50 0.31
CA ILE A 90 0.82 0.12 -0.96
C ILE A 90 0.05 -0.59 -2.07
N VAL A 91 -0.89 0.12 -2.70
CA VAL A 91 -1.65 -0.39 -3.85
C VAL A 91 -0.97 0.07 -5.14
N PHE A 92 -0.79 -0.84 -6.09
CA PHE A 92 -0.21 -0.53 -7.39
C PHE A 92 -1.29 -0.48 -8.45
N LEU A 93 -1.28 0.58 -9.25
CA LEU A 93 -2.22 0.81 -10.34
C LEU A 93 -1.46 1.00 -11.66
N ARG A 94 -2.08 0.62 -12.78
CA ARG A 94 -1.68 1.00 -14.14
C ARG A 94 -2.80 1.81 -14.77
N ARG A 95 -2.59 3.12 -15.01
CA ARG A 95 -3.61 4.04 -15.53
C ARG A 95 -4.95 3.97 -14.78
N GLY A 96 -4.88 3.87 -13.45
CA GLY A 96 -6.04 3.74 -12.56
C GLY A 96 -6.55 2.30 -12.33
N ASP A 97 -6.13 1.33 -13.14
CA ASP A 97 -6.56 -0.06 -12.99
C ASP A 97 -5.66 -0.84 -12.00
N TYR A 98 -6.25 -1.72 -11.20
CA TYR A 98 -5.54 -2.41 -10.12
C TYR A 98 -4.59 -3.51 -10.60
N LEU A 99 -3.39 -3.56 -10.02
CA LEU A 99 -2.37 -4.59 -10.28
C LEU A 99 -2.08 -5.49 -9.06
N GLY A 100 -2.15 -4.92 -7.86
CA GLY A 100 -1.75 -5.62 -6.64
C GLY A 100 -1.66 -4.70 -5.43
N VAL A 101 -1.45 -5.32 -4.27
CA VAL A 101 -1.27 -4.63 -3.00
C VAL A 101 -0.17 -5.32 -2.19
N LEU A 102 0.66 -4.52 -1.54
CA LEU A 102 1.57 -4.93 -0.48
C LEU A 102 1.05 -4.40 0.85
N GLN A 103 1.10 -5.21 1.91
CA GLN A 103 0.53 -4.88 3.22
C GLN A 103 1.57 -5.10 4.31
N GLY A 104 1.62 -4.18 5.27
CA GLY A 104 2.60 -4.18 6.36
C GLY A 104 4.00 -3.79 5.91
N ILE A 105 4.92 -3.78 6.86
CA ILE A 105 6.35 -3.65 6.59
C ILE A 105 6.90 -4.99 6.03
N LEU A 106 7.68 -4.91 4.96
CA LEU A 106 8.38 -6.03 4.34
C LEU A 106 9.90 -5.82 4.40
N ASP A 107 10.65 -6.91 4.25
CA ASP A 107 12.10 -6.81 4.05
C ASP A 107 12.40 -6.19 2.68
N TRP A 108 13.54 -5.50 2.57
CA TRP A 108 13.93 -4.83 1.33
C TRP A 108 14.00 -5.77 0.13
N ALA A 109 14.49 -7.01 0.33
CA ALA A 109 14.56 -8.02 -0.72
C ALA A 109 13.17 -8.42 -1.23
N ASP A 110 12.17 -8.46 -0.35
CA ASP A 110 10.79 -8.80 -0.73
C ASP A 110 10.17 -7.70 -1.60
N TYR A 111 10.42 -6.42 -1.31
CA TYR A 111 10.00 -5.33 -2.19
C TYR A 111 10.63 -5.45 -3.58
N GLN A 112 11.92 -5.77 -3.65
CA GLN A 112 12.65 -5.92 -4.93
C GLN A 112 12.10 -7.06 -5.79
N VAL A 113 11.53 -8.10 -5.18
CA VAL A 113 10.91 -9.23 -5.91
C VAL A 113 9.45 -8.94 -6.24
N GLN A 114 8.65 -8.53 -5.24
CA GLN A 114 7.21 -8.44 -5.39
C GLN A 114 6.76 -7.24 -6.23
N ILE A 115 7.45 -6.10 -6.17
CA ILE A 115 7.04 -4.92 -6.95
C ILE A 115 7.14 -5.20 -8.47
N PRO A 116 8.26 -5.69 -9.03
CA PRO A 116 8.33 -6.05 -10.45
C PRO A 116 7.29 -7.09 -10.86
N GLU A 117 7.03 -8.09 -10.02
CA GLU A 117 6.00 -9.09 -10.29
C GLU A 117 4.61 -8.47 -10.36
N ILE A 118 4.27 -7.54 -9.47
CA ILE A 118 3.00 -6.80 -9.49
C ILE A 118 2.93 -5.92 -10.75
N LEU A 119 3.98 -5.16 -11.05
CA LEU A 119 4.01 -4.25 -12.19
C LEU A 119 3.94 -4.98 -13.54
N ALA A 120 4.33 -6.25 -13.60
CA ALA A 120 4.25 -7.09 -14.80
C ALA A 120 2.85 -7.70 -15.05
N ARG A 121 1.93 -7.63 -14.08
CA ARG A 121 0.58 -8.20 -14.22
C ARG A 121 -0.26 -7.45 -15.26
N GLU A 122 -1.28 -8.13 -15.74
CA GLU A 122 -2.40 -7.49 -16.43
C GLU A 122 -3.35 -6.88 -15.39
N PRO A 123 -3.96 -5.72 -15.67
CA PRO A 123 -4.92 -5.14 -14.75
C PRO A 123 -6.12 -6.05 -14.52
N SER A 124 -6.61 -6.07 -13.29
CA SER A 124 -7.72 -6.93 -12.86
C SER A 124 -8.49 -6.29 -11.72
N ASP A 125 -9.67 -6.82 -11.41
CA ASP A 125 -10.39 -6.44 -10.19
C ASP A 125 -9.61 -6.88 -8.94
N PRO A 126 -9.63 -6.10 -7.85
CA PRO A 126 -9.04 -6.52 -6.59
C PRO A 126 -9.61 -7.88 -6.16
N PRO A 127 -8.75 -8.85 -5.77
CA PRO A 127 -9.23 -10.16 -5.37
C PRO A 127 -10.10 -10.04 -4.11
N PRO A 128 -11.09 -10.93 -3.92
CA PRO A 128 -11.91 -10.92 -2.71
C PRO A 128 -11.03 -11.10 -1.46
N PHE A 129 -11.49 -10.54 -0.34
CA PHE A 129 -10.80 -10.63 0.94
C PHE A 129 -10.37 -12.06 1.24
N LYS A 130 -9.06 -12.26 1.42
CA LYS A 130 -8.54 -13.46 2.06
C LYS A 130 -8.64 -13.27 3.57
N PHE A 131 -9.51 -14.04 4.21
CA PHE A 131 -9.43 -14.18 5.66
C PHE A 131 -8.05 -14.78 5.99
N PRO A 132 -7.33 -14.26 7.00
CA PRO A 132 -6.12 -14.92 7.44
C PRO A 132 -6.45 -16.37 7.79
N ASP A 133 -5.68 -17.32 7.27
CA ASP A 133 -5.76 -18.72 7.70
C ASP A 133 -5.64 -18.70 9.23
N GLY A 134 -6.72 -19.07 9.92
CA GLY A 134 -6.82 -18.95 11.37
C GLY A 134 -5.62 -19.60 12.05
N CYS A 135 -5.04 -18.90 13.01
CA CYS A 135 -4.02 -19.45 13.90
C CYS A 135 -4.47 -20.79 14.49
N GLY A 136 -3.68 -21.83 14.26
CA GLY A 136 -3.59 -23.02 15.11
C GLY A 136 -4.64 -24.09 14.88
N VAL A 137 -4.35 -25.04 14.01
CA VAL A 137 -4.76 -26.42 14.27
C VAL A 137 -4.03 -26.88 15.54
N ALA A 138 -4.75 -26.96 16.65
CA ALA A 138 -4.28 -27.70 17.81
C ALA A 138 -4.07 -29.17 17.37
N PRO A 139 -2.96 -29.82 17.75
CA PRO A 139 -2.84 -31.25 17.51
C PRO A 139 -3.90 -31.98 18.34
N GLU A 140 -4.86 -32.61 17.65
CA GLU A 140 -5.73 -33.62 18.25
C GLU A 140 -4.91 -34.88 18.56
N GLY A 141 -4.95 -35.30 19.84
CA GLY A 141 -4.49 -36.62 20.31
C GLY A 141 -3.15 -36.57 21.04
N LEU A 142 -2.95 -37.18 22.22
CA LEU A 142 -3.67 -38.29 22.84
C LEU A 142 -3.74 -38.15 24.37
N THR A 143 -4.94 -38.34 24.90
CA THR A 143 -5.19 -38.95 26.21
C THR A 143 -5.19 -40.47 26.01
N HIS A 144 -4.25 -41.20 26.62
CA HIS A 144 -4.45 -42.17 27.71
C HIS A 144 -3.18 -42.99 27.98
#